data_AF-A0A1J5KYD4-F1
#
_entry.id   AF-A0A1J5KYD4-F1
#
_cell.length_a   1.000
_cell.length_b   1.000
_cell.length_c   1.000
_cell.angle_alpha   90.00
_cell.angle_beta   90.00
_cell.angle_gamma   90.00
#
_symmetry.space_group_name_H-M   'P 1'
#
loop_
_entity.id
_entity.type
_entity.pdbx_description
1 polymer ?
#
loop_
_entity_poly.entity_id
_entity_poly.type
_entity_poly.pdbx_seq_one_letter_code
_entity_poly.pdbx_strand_id
1 'polypeptide(L)'
;MKKIYSLSLLMVASLSFAQTPIITGILDGDCPGGHPKAIEIYADGAVDFSNYSLENQSNANTTWGNTLNLASFGTVTDDFIYIVSADDNSAFSTEFADIPASNIFITSTEPDTPKPLNINGDDRVRIVDGSMTVIDQYGEEGVDGTDTAWEHKDSWARRVDETGPDGAAFNTDNWTFGGVGALDGLGACQGGDTFSTIVPFGQYTPAAASVNQNEISGLKMFPNPVSGNVLNIASDANASKAVVIYDVLGKQVINTVTTNGTVNVSAITAGVYIVTITEEGKTATRKLVVR
;
A
#
# COMPACT_ATOMS: atom_id res chain seq x y z
N MET A 1 6.38 55.43 -16.45
CA MET A 1 5.54 54.21 -16.51
C MET A 1 6.29 53.09 -15.81
N LYS A 2 5.92 52.75 -14.57
CA LYS A 2 6.59 51.70 -13.79
C LYS A 2 6.04 50.34 -14.23
N LYS A 3 6.91 49.47 -14.74
CA LYS A 3 6.54 48.11 -15.13
C LYS A 3 6.43 47.26 -13.86
N ILE A 4 5.23 46.75 -13.59
CA ILE A 4 4.96 45.81 -12.50
C ILE A 4 5.11 44.42 -13.12
N TYR A 5 6.12 43.66 -12.69
CA TYR A 5 6.25 42.25 -13.05
C TYR A 5 5.50 41.43 -12.00
N SER A 6 4.36 40.86 -12.39
CA SER A 6 3.67 39.87 -11.57
C SER A 6 4.38 38.54 -11.69
N LEU A 7 5.01 38.10 -10.60
CA LEU A 7 5.61 36.78 -10.46
C LEU A 7 4.47 35.77 -10.19
N SER A 8 4.08 35.00 -11.20
CA SER A 8 3.12 33.91 -11.07
C SER A 8 3.79 32.76 -10.29
N LEU A 9 3.37 32.55 -9.04
CA LEU A 9 3.81 31.40 -8.24
C LEU A 9 3.15 30.15 -8.81
N LEU A 10 3.93 29.28 -9.47
CA LEU A 10 3.47 27.98 -9.94
C LEU A 10 3.31 27.07 -8.71
N MET A 11 2.08 26.85 -8.26
CA MET A 11 1.76 25.92 -7.18
C MET A 11 1.88 24.50 -7.75
N VAL A 12 3.01 23.83 -7.50
CA VAL A 12 3.13 22.39 -7.78
C VAL A 12 2.38 21.67 -6.67
N ALA A 13 1.17 21.21 -6.95
CA ALA A 13 0.46 20.30 -6.06
C ALA A 13 1.20 18.95 -6.07
N SER A 14 1.97 18.67 -5.04
CA SER A 14 2.45 17.31 -4.78
C SER A 14 1.25 16.47 -4.40
N LEU A 15 0.84 15.55 -5.29
CA LEU A 15 -0.10 14.49 -4.93
C LEU A 15 0.61 13.61 -3.88
N SER A 16 0.24 13.73 -2.61
CA SER A 16 0.61 12.74 -1.60
C SER A 16 -0.36 11.57 -1.73
N PHE A 17 0.15 10.40 -2.08
CA PHE A 17 -0.61 9.16 -1.98
C PHE A 17 -0.88 8.86 -0.50
N ALA A 18 -1.95 8.12 -0.22
CA ALA A 18 -2.20 7.64 1.14
C ALA A 18 -1.06 6.69 1.51
N GLN A 19 -0.24 7.07 2.48
CA GLN A 19 0.81 6.22 3.04
C GLN A 19 0.19 5.50 4.23
N THR A 20 0.08 4.18 4.18
CA THR A 20 -0.58 3.44 5.25
C THR A 20 0.06 2.08 5.49
N PRO A 21 0.24 1.69 6.75
CA PRO A 21 0.54 0.31 7.06
C PRO A 21 -0.72 -0.56 6.93
N ILE A 22 -0.54 -1.81 6.49
CA ILE A 22 -1.60 -2.80 6.27
C ILE A 22 -1.18 -4.11 6.93
N ILE A 23 -1.99 -4.70 7.80
CA ILE A 23 -1.73 -6.03 8.36
C ILE A 23 -1.96 -7.03 7.24
N THR A 24 -0.94 -7.78 6.84
CA THR A 24 -1.01 -8.65 5.66
C THR A 24 -0.81 -10.12 5.96
N GLY A 25 -0.29 -10.44 7.16
CA GLY A 25 -0.13 -11.81 7.60
C GLY A 25 -0.17 -11.96 9.11
N ILE A 26 -0.71 -13.09 9.56
CA ILE A 26 -0.78 -13.53 10.96
C ILE A 26 -0.20 -14.94 11.01
N LEU A 27 0.60 -15.23 12.03
CA LEU A 27 1.17 -16.54 12.31
C LEU A 27 1.09 -16.86 13.79
N ASP A 28 0.60 -18.05 14.10
CA ASP A 28 0.68 -18.70 15.40
C ASP A 28 1.26 -20.11 15.22
N GLY A 29 2.58 -20.25 15.38
CA GLY A 29 3.27 -21.52 15.19
C GLY A 29 3.06 -22.52 16.32
N ASP A 30 3.30 -23.80 16.03
CA ASP A 30 3.09 -24.93 16.94
C ASP A 30 4.40 -25.49 17.53
N CYS A 31 5.54 -24.84 17.29
CA CYS A 31 6.78 -25.19 17.99
C CYS A 31 6.60 -25.09 19.52
N PRO A 32 7.40 -25.78 20.34
CA PRO A 32 7.28 -25.74 21.80
C PRO A 32 7.14 -24.31 22.35
N GLY A 33 6.02 -24.06 23.05
CA GLY A 33 5.65 -22.73 23.53
C GLY A 33 4.67 -21.95 22.63
N GLY A 34 4.25 -22.53 21.51
CA GLY A 34 3.37 -21.88 20.52
C GLY A 34 4.12 -20.85 19.68
N HIS A 35 5.33 -21.20 19.22
CA HIS A 35 6.23 -20.28 18.52
C HIS A 35 6.53 -20.72 17.08
N PRO A 36 7.10 -19.82 16.25
CA PRO A 36 7.05 -18.36 16.42
C PRO A 36 5.63 -17.83 16.24
N LYS A 37 5.32 -16.71 16.89
CA LYS A 37 4.13 -15.91 16.61
C LYS A 37 4.59 -14.66 15.87
N ALA A 38 3.91 -14.29 14.80
CA ALA A 38 4.31 -13.14 14.00
C ALA A 38 3.13 -12.41 13.36
N ILE A 39 3.28 -11.09 13.23
CA ILE A 39 2.43 -10.22 12.43
C ILE A 39 3.27 -9.63 11.31
N GLU A 40 2.82 -9.81 10.08
CA GLU A 40 3.37 -9.16 8.90
C GLU A 40 2.57 -7.89 8.58
N ILE A 41 3.27 -6.79 8.35
CA ILE A 41 2.69 -5.51 7.95
C ILE A 41 3.37 -5.05 6.66
N TYR A 42 2.58 -4.69 5.66
CA TYR A 42 3.07 -4.06 4.44
C TYR A 42 2.98 -2.54 4.56
N ALA A 43 4.06 -1.83 4.19
CA ALA A 43 4.08 -0.38 4.08
C ALA A 43 3.64 0.04 2.67
N ASP A 44 2.40 0.49 2.51
CA ASP A 44 1.91 1.00 1.23
C ASP A 44 2.34 2.47 1.05
N GLY A 45 3.30 2.70 0.16
CA GLY A 45 4.04 3.95 0.05
C GLY A 45 5.08 4.13 1.17
N ALA A 46 5.59 5.37 1.30
CA ALA A 46 6.60 5.70 2.31
C ALA A 46 5.97 5.92 3.71
N VAL A 47 5.81 4.85 4.47
CA VAL A 47 5.19 4.87 5.81
C VAL A 47 6.23 5.15 6.89
N ASP A 48 6.02 6.20 7.69
CA ASP A 48 6.79 6.48 8.90
C ASP A 48 6.16 5.78 10.11
N PHE A 49 6.76 4.65 10.51
CA PHE A 49 6.30 3.81 11.60
C PHE A 49 6.44 4.43 12.99
N SER A 50 7.11 5.57 13.14
CA SER A 50 7.10 6.30 14.41
C SER A 50 5.71 6.81 14.80
N ASN A 51 4.81 6.93 13.83
CA ASN A 51 3.43 7.38 14.02
C ASN A 51 2.43 6.25 14.29
N TYR A 52 2.88 4.98 14.35
CA TYR A 52 2.00 3.84 14.47
C TYR A 52 2.37 2.92 15.64
N SER A 53 1.35 2.26 16.20
CA SER A 53 1.51 1.26 17.24
C SER A 53 0.68 0.03 16.93
N LEU A 54 1.17 -1.15 17.34
CA LEU A 54 0.43 -2.40 17.31
C LEU A 54 -0.19 -2.65 18.68
N GLU A 55 -1.45 -3.06 18.70
CA GLU A 55 -2.18 -3.45 19.91
C GLU A 55 -2.79 -4.83 19.73
N ASN A 56 -3.03 -5.51 20.85
CA ASN A 56 -3.80 -6.73 20.84
C ASN A 56 -4.97 -6.67 21.83
N GLN A 57 -5.88 -7.60 21.65
CA GLN A 57 -6.98 -7.83 22.54
C GLN A 57 -7.25 -9.32 22.62
N SER A 58 -7.11 -9.85 23.83
CA SER A 58 -7.23 -11.29 24.01
C SER A 58 -8.67 -11.76 24.21
N ASN A 59 -9.05 -12.88 23.61
CA ASN A 59 -10.36 -13.50 23.73
C ASN A 59 -11.52 -12.48 23.48
N ALA A 60 -12.64 -12.65 24.18
CA ALA A 60 -13.80 -11.75 24.16
C ALA A 60 -13.63 -10.44 24.97
N ASN A 61 -12.40 -10.03 25.32
CA ASN A 61 -12.20 -8.75 26.02
C ASN A 61 -12.62 -7.56 25.14
N THR A 62 -12.95 -6.43 25.77
CA THR A 62 -13.37 -5.19 25.08
C THR A 62 -12.38 -4.03 25.23
N THR A 63 -11.30 -4.23 25.99
CA THR A 63 -10.21 -3.25 26.14
C THR A 63 -8.99 -3.69 25.34
N TRP A 64 -8.47 -2.82 24.48
CA TRP A 64 -7.22 -3.05 23.74
C TRP A 64 -6.01 -2.75 24.64
N GLY A 65 -4.92 -3.47 24.45
CA GLY A 65 -3.72 -3.36 25.29
C GLY A 65 -2.44 -3.72 24.58
N ASN A 66 -1.36 -3.84 25.35
CA ASN A 66 0.00 -4.13 24.89
C ASN A 66 0.46 -3.22 23.74
N THR A 67 0.15 -1.93 23.83
CA THR A 67 0.50 -0.92 22.81
C THR A 67 2.01 -0.86 22.60
N LEU A 68 2.46 -1.42 21.48
CA LEU A 68 3.85 -1.45 21.04
C LEU A 68 4.05 -0.41 19.95
N ASN A 69 4.83 0.63 20.24
CA ASN A 69 5.21 1.61 19.24
C ASN A 69 6.21 1.01 18.22
N LEU A 70 6.00 1.29 16.93
CA LEU A 70 6.75 0.71 15.82
C LEU A 70 7.91 1.60 15.32
N ALA A 71 8.29 2.65 16.05
CA ALA A 71 9.30 3.64 15.62
C ALA A 71 10.67 3.06 15.27
N SER A 72 11.02 1.88 15.78
CA SER A 72 12.30 1.23 15.47
C SER A 72 12.49 0.94 13.98
N PHE A 73 11.40 0.77 13.23
CA PHE A 73 11.44 0.59 11.78
C PHE A 73 11.72 1.89 11.01
N GLY A 74 11.49 3.05 11.61
CA GLY A 74 11.60 4.34 10.93
C GLY A 74 10.66 4.44 9.72
N THR A 75 11.16 4.94 8.59
CA THR A 75 10.41 4.99 7.34
C THR A 75 10.70 3.78 6.48
N VAL A 76 9.67 3.04 6.11
CA VAL A 76 9.71 1.92 5.16
C VAL A 76 8.88 2.29 3.94
N THR A 77 9.28 1.87 2.75
CA THR A 77 8.61 2.22 1.50
C THR A 77 8.37 0.97 0.67
N ASP A 78 7.10 0.65 0.40
CA ASP A 78 6.68 -0.45 -0.47
C ASP A 78 7.36 -1.79 -0.10
N ASP A 79 7.46 -2.07 1.19
CA ASP A 79 8.15 -3.24 1.74
C ASP A 79 7.47 -3.74 3.02
N PHE A 80 7.84 -4.94 3.44
CA PHE A 80 7.27 -5.65 4.59
C PHE A 80 8.09 -5.44 5.86
N ILE A 81 7.40 -5.38 6.99
CA ILE A 81 7.97 -5.51 8.32
C ILE A 81 7.28 -6.62 9.10
N TYR A 82 7.99 -7.17 10.07
CA TYR A 82 7.57 -8.34 10.84
C TYR A 82 7.74 -8.06 12.32
N ILE A 83 6.64 -8.15 13.07
CA ILE A 83 6.67 -8.11 14.53
C ILE A 83 6.56 -9.54 15.01
N VAL A 84 7.59 -10.02 15.71
CA VAL A 84 7.72 -11.42 16.10
C VAL A 84 7.76 -11.51 17.62
N SER A 85 7.01 -12.44 18.21
CA SER A 85 7.13 -12.73 19.64
C SER A 85 8.57 -13.11 19.97
N ALA A 86 9.14 -12.59 21.04
CA ALA A 86 10.35 -13.21 21.58
C ALA A 86 10.09 -14.67 21.90
N ASP A 87 10.99 -15.51 21.42
CA ASP A 87 11.12 -16.91 21.81
C ASP A 87 12.57 -17.17 22.22
N ASP A 88 12.78 -18.21 23.03
CA ASP A 88 14.12 -18.61 23.46
C ASP A 88 14.94 -19.25 22.33
N ASN A 89 14.38 -19.41 21.11
CA ASN A 89 14.86 -20.40 20.15
C ASN A 89 15.21 -19.87 18.76
N SER A 90 15.19 -18.55 18.51
CA SER A 90 15.50 -17.98 17.19
C SER A 90 14.74 -18.65 16.04
N ALA A 91 13.52 -19.14 16.34
CA ALA A 91 12.81 -20.05 15.44
C ALA A 91 12.40 -19.32 14.17
N PHE A 92 11.92 -18.08 14.29
CA PHE A 92 11.41 -17.31 13.15
C PHE A 92 12.41 -17.18 11.99
N SER A 93 13.66 -16.78 12.25
CA SER A 93 14.66 -16.64 11.17
C SER A 93 15.06 -17.98 10.55
N THR A 94 14.90 -19.09 11.28
CA THR A 94 15.12 -20.43 10.73
C THR A 94 13.93 -20.85 9.86
N GLU A 95 12.71 -20.57 10.31
CA GLU A 95 11.48 -20.88 9.57
C GLU A 95 11.31 -20.00 8.31
N PHE A 96 11.84 -18.77 8.34
CA PHE A 96 11.71 -17.76 7.27
C PHE A 96 13.06 -17.12 6.90
N ALA A 97 13.99 -17.93 6.40
CA ALA A 97 15.37 -17.52 6.12
C ALA A 97 15.51 -16.39 5.06
N ASP A 98 14.51 -16.23 4.19
CA ASP A 98 14.51 -15.20 3.14
C ASP A 98 14.08 -13.82 3.64
N ILE A 99 13.54 -13.71 4.86
CA ILE A 99 13.15 -12.42 5.46
C ILE A 99 14.41 -11.71 6.00
N PRO A 100 14.71 -10.48 5.54
CA PRO A 100 15.86 -9.72 6.05
C PRO A 100 15.71 -9.40 7.54
N ALA A 101 16.78 -9.61 8.31
CA ALA A 101 16.79 -9.31 9.74
C ALA A 101 16.50 -7.83 10.07
N SER A 102 16.76 -6.90 9.14
CA SER A 102 16.41 -5.49 9.27
C SER A 102 14.90 -5.22 9.29
N ASN A 103 14.12 -6.14 8.73
CA ASN A 103 12.67 -6.02 8.62
C ASN A 103 11.97 -6.70 9.80
N ILE A 104 12.72 -7.27 10.74
CA ILE A 104 12.20 -8.02 11.89
C ILE A 104 12.39 -7.20 13.16
N PHE A 105 11.31 -7.05 13.93
CA PHE A 105 11.34 -6.60 15.31
C PHE A 105 10.89 -7.73 16.22
N ILE A 106 11.78 -8.15 17.12
CA ILE A 106 11.48 -9.14 18.14
C ILE A 106 11.01 -8.41 19.40
N THR A 107 9.84 -8.77 19.93
CA THR A 107 9.29 -8.16 21.15
C THR A 107 10.17 -8.46 22.37
N SER A 108 10.13 -7.62 23.40
CA SER A 108 10.90 -7.86 24.63
C SER A 108 10.34 -9.01 25.48
N THR A 109 11.21 -9.76 26.16
CA THR A 109 10.84 -10.72 27.21
C THR A 109 10.72 -10.08 28.59
N GLU A 110 11.27 -8.86 28.76
CA GLU A 110 11.34 -8.18 30.04
C GLU A 110 9.94 -7.97 30.67
N PRO A 111 9.84 -8.00 32.01
CA PRO A 111 8.62 -7.60 32.71
C PRO A 111 8.18 -6.18 32.29
N ASP A 112 6.87 -5.93 32.33
CA ASP A 112 6.24 -4.62 32.08
C ASP A 112 6.53 -3.97 30.71
N THR A 113 6.94 -4.76 29.72
CA THR A 113 7.07 -4.32 28.32
C THR A 113 5.86 -4.77 27.49
N PRO A 114 5.44 -3.99 26.47
CA PRO A 114 4.33 -4.37 25.59
C PRO A 114 4.62 -5.68 24.84
N LYS A 115 3.67 -6.63 24.90
CA LYS A 115 3.75 -7.95 24.25
C LYS A 115 2.50 -8.22 23.42
N PRO A 116 2.24 -7.46 22.33
CA PRO A 116 1.02 -7.63 21.53
C PRO A 116 0.94 -8.98 20.82
N LEU A 117 2.07 -9.69 20.72
CA LEU A 117 2.18 -11.02 20.12
C LEU A 117 1.98 -12.15 21.15
N ASN A 118 1.61 -11.84 22.40
CA ASN A 118 1.16 -12.85 23.35
C ASN A 118 -0.31 -13.22 23.04
N ILE A 119 -0.48 -13.80 21.85
CA ILE A 119 -1.74 -14.27 21.28
C ILE A 119 -1.73 -15.80 21.15
N ASN A 120 -2.89 -16.46 21.12
CA ASN A 120 -2.99 -17.92 21.11
C ASN A 120 -3.96 -18.47 20.06
N GLY A 121 -4.05 -17.79 18.91
CA GLY A 121 -4.79 -18.28 17.75
C GLY A 121 -6.24 -17.83 17.64
N ASP A 122 -6.76 -17.14 18.65
CA ASP A 122 -8.17 -16.68 18.74
C ASP A 122 -8.25 -15.20 19.16
N ASP A 123 -7.13 -14.51 19.19
CA ASP A 123 -7.00 -13.13 19.65
C ASP A 123 -6.90 -12.13 18.49
N ARG A 124 -7.16 -10.87 18.83
CA ARG A 124 -7.26 -9.79 17.85
C ARG A 124 -6.05 -8.89 17.90
N VAL A 125 -5.71 -8.34 16.74
CA VAL A 125 -4.62 -7.39 16.58
C VAL A 125 -5.06 -6.21 15.74
N ARG A 126 -4.54 -5.03 16.03
CA ARG A 126 -4.81 -3.83 15.23
C ARG A 126 -3.61 -2.89 15.19
N ILE A 127 -3.57 -2.08 14.14
CA ILE A 127 -2.68 -0.94 14.03
C ILE A 127 -3.46 0.32 14.38
N VAL A 128 -2.87 1.17 15.22
CA VAL A 128 -3.40 2.51 15.52
C VAL A 128 -2.38 3.58 15.19
N ASP A 129 -2.84 4.77 14.80
CA ASP A 129 -1.98 5.95 14.66
C ASP A 129 -1.71 6.65 16.00
N GLY A 130 -0.89 7.71 15.98
CA GLY A 130 -0.58 8.52 17.17
C GLY A 130 -1.79 9.24 17.81
N SER A 131 -2.94 9.27 17.14
CA SER A 131 -4.22 9.78 17.66
C SER A 131 -5.15 8.65 18.13
N MET A 132 -4.68 7.40 18.17
CA MET A 132 -5.43 6.19 18.48
C MET A 132 -6.53 5.85 17.45
N THR A 133 -6.44 6.38 16.24
CA THR A 133 -7.32 5.98 15.13
C THR A 133 -6.93 4.60 14.66
N VAL A 134 -7.88 3.68 14.55
CA VAL A 134 -7.61 2.34 14.00
C VAL A 134 -7.39 2.44 12.51
N ILE A 135 -6.23 1.97 12.08
CA ILE A 135 -5.79 1.95 10.69
C ILE A 135 -6.20 0.64 10.04
N ASP A 136 -5.92 -0.48 10.70
CA ASP A 136 -6.27 -1.81 10.22
C ASP A 136 -6.43 -2.79 11.38
N GLN A 137 -7.22 -3.85 11.19
CA GLN A 137 -7.54 -4.82 12.24
C GLN A 137 -7.68 -6.24 11.67
N TYR A 138 -7.26 -7.21 12.47
CA TYR A 138 -7.55 -8.63 12.27
C TYR A 138 -8.40 -9.17 13.43
N GLY A 139 -9.52 -9.81 13.07
CA GLY A 139 -10.51 -10.42 13.95
C GLY A 139 -11.65 -9.49 14.38
N GLU A 140 -12.78 -10.12 14.73
CA GLU A 140 -14.08 -9.46 14.93
C GLU A 140 -14.20 -8.74 16.28
N GLU A 141 -14.70 -7.50 16.29
CA GLU A 141 -14.84 -6.72 17.52
C GLU A 141 -15.77 -7.40 18.55
N GLY A 142 -15.27 -7.59 19.77
CA GLY A 142 -15.99 -8.21 20.89
C GLY A 142 -16.16 -9.73 20.80
N VAL A 143 -15.47 -10.41 19.88
CA VAL A 143 -15.61 -11.84 19.64
C VAL A 143 -14.33 -12.58 20.04
N ASP A 144 -14.51 -13.74 20.69
CA ASP A 144 -13.48 -14.76 20.88
C ASP A 144 -13.36 -15.56 19.57
N GLY A 145 -12.16 -15.65 19.01
CA GLY A 145 -11.91 -16.26 17.70
C GLY A 145 -12.08 -17.78 17.65
N THR A 146 -12.21 -18.46 18.78
CA THR A 146 -12.38 -19.92 18.82
C THR A 146 -13.60 -20.37 17.99
N ASP A 147 -13.41 -21.39 17.15
CA ASP A 147 -14.41 -21.94 16.21
C ASP A 147 -14.93 -20.93 15.16
N THR A 148 -14.25 -19.79 14.98
CA THR A 148 -14.57 -18.81 13.93
C THR A 148 -13.70 -19.03 12.68
N ALA A 149 -14.08 -18.39 11.57
CA ALA A 149 -13.30 -18.48 10.33
C ALA A 149 -11.89 -17.87 10.45
N TRP A 150 -11.66 -16.96 11.39
CA TRP A 150 -10.40 -16.25 11.59
C TRP A 150 -9.54 -16.83 12.73
N GLU A 151 -9.98 -17.95 13.31
CA GLU A 151 -9.13 -18.76 14.18
C GLU A 151 -7.88 -19.19 13.42
N HIS A 152 -6.74 -18.87 13.99
CA HIS A 152 -5.41 -19.10 13.43
C HIS A 152 -4.53 -19.89 14.38
N LYS A 153 -5.13 -20.62 15.33
CA LYS A 153 -4.40 -21.49 16.26
C LYS A 153 -3.58 -22.54 15.54
N ASP A 154 -2.29 -22.61 15.86
CA ASP A 154 -1.33 -23.50 15.22
C ASP A 154 -1.40 -23.37 13.67
N SER A 155 -1.56 -22.13 13.20
CA SER A 155 -1.92 -21.79 11.82
C SER A 155 -1.50 -20.36 11.44
N TRP A 156 -2.04 -19.89 10.32
CA TRP A 156 -1.75 -18.61 9.71
C TRP A 156 -2.98 -18.02 9.03
N ALA A 157 -2.93 -16.71 8.81
CA ALA A 157 -3.86 -16.00 7.92
C ALA A 157 -3.09 -15.03 7.03
N ARG A 158 -3.53 -14.85 5.80
CA ARG A 158 -2.95 -13.93 4.81
C ARG A 158 -4.03 -13.03 4.25
N ARG A 159 -3.77 -11.73 4.19
CA ARG A 159 -4.65 -10.78 3.51
C ARG A 159 -4.68 -11.07 2.00
N VAL A 160 -5.85 -10.96 1.39
CA VAL A 160 -6.04 -11.05 -0.06
C VAL A 160 -5.46 -9.80 -0.72
N ASP A 161 -4.78 -9.96 -1.86
CA ASP A 161 -4.16 -8.84 -2.58
C ASP A 161 -5.18 -7.75 -2.91
N GLU A 162 -4.70 -6.51 -2.99
CA GLU A 162 -5.50 -5.31 -3.30
C GLU A 162 -6.61 -4.97 -2.28
N THR A 163 -6.67 -5.67 -1.14
CA THR A 163 -7.60 -5.36 -0.05
C THR A 163 -6.93 -4.67 1.12
N GLY A 164 -7.73 -4.01 1.97
CA GLY A 164 -7.24 -3.27 3.13
C GLY A 164 -6.55 -1.94 2.81
N PRO A 165 -6.14 -1.19 3.85
CA PRO A 165 -6.49 -1.45 5.25
C PRO A 165 -7.98 -1.17 5.52
N ASP A 166 -8.57 -1.86 6.48
CA ASP A 166 -10.03 -1.87 6.70
C ASP A 166 -10.50 -0.95 7.85
N GLY A 167 -9.57 -0.18 8.45
CA GLY A 167 -9.87 0.62 9.63
C GLY A 167 -10.23 -0.27 10.83
N ALA A 168 -11.26 0.11 11.57
CA ALA A 168 -11.78 -0.66 12.71
C ALA A 168 -12.69 -1.83 12.30
N ALA A 169 -12.99 -1.99 11.02
CA ALA A 169 -13.79 -3.12 10.54
C ALA A 169 -12.90 -4.34 10.32
N PHE A 170 -13.48 -5.53 10.48
CA PHE A 170 -12.87 -6.77 10.04
C PHE A 170 -13.76 -7.40 8.97
N ASN A 171 -13.22 -7.56 7.76
CA ASN A 171 -13.90 -8.21 6.66
C ASN A 171 -13.24 -9.56 6.37
N THR A 172 -13.90 -10.65 6.71
CA THR A 172 -13.40 -12.01 6.50
C THR A 172 -13.12 -12.32 5.02
N ASP A 173 -13.82 -11.69 4.08
CA ASP A 173 -13.59 -11.89 2.64
C ASP A 173 -12.23 -11.32 2.17
N ASN A 174 -11.61 -10.44 2.97
CA ASN A 174 -10.28 -9.89 2.69
C ASN A 174 -9.15 -10.83 3.14
N TRP A 175 -9.45 -12.04 3.59
CA TRP A 175 -8.46 -12.96 4.18
C TRP A 175 -8.57 -14.38 3.61
N THR A 176 -7.42 -15.03 3.51
CA THR A 176 -7.27 -16.46 3.32
C THR A 176 -6.70 -17.06 4.60
N PHE A 177 -7.33 -18.12 5.09
CA PHE A 177 -6.97 -18.76 6.36
C PHE A 177 -6.36 -20.14 6.12
N GLY A 178 -5.32 -20.50 6.86
CA GLY A 178 -4.74 -21.84 6.83
C GLY A 178 -5.68 -22.89 7.44
N GLY A 179 -6.51 -22.47 8.39
CA GLY A 179 -7.35 -23.35 9.21
C GLY A 179 -6.60 -23.92 10.41
N VAL A 180 -7.30 -24.22 11.50
CA VAL A 180 -6.69 -24.68 12.77
C VAL A 180 -5.78 -25.89 12.56
N GLY A 181 -4.58 -25.86 13.13
CA GLY A 181 -3.58 -26.94 13.04
C GLY A 181 -2.95 -27.09 11.66
N ALA A 182 -3.00 -26.07 10.80
CA ALA A 182 -2.35 -26.12 9.48
C ALA A 182 -0.83 -26.28 9.57
N LEU A 183 -0.23 -25.92 10.70
CA LEU A 183 1.21 -26.03 10.94
C LEU A 183 1.61 -27.35 11.64
N ASP A 184 0.64 -28.20 12.01
CA ASP A 184 0.89 -29.44 12.75
C ASP A 184 1.94 -30.33 12.06
N GLY A 185 3.05 -30.57 12.76
CA GLY A 185 4.15 -31.42 12.30
C GLY A 185 5.05 -30.78 11.24
N LEU A 186 4.87 -29.49 10.96
CA LEU A 186 5.81 -28.67 10.20
C LEU A 186 6.80 -27.97 11.16
N GLY A 187 7.68 -27.16 10.59
CA GLY A 187 8.67 -26.40 11.33
C GLY A 187 9.96 -27.18 11.59
N ALA A 188 11.09 -26.50 11.43
CA ALA A 188 12.41 -27.05 11.69
C ALA A 188 12.55 -27.51 13.15
N CYS A 189 11.84 -26.86 14.08
CA CYS A 189 11.79 -27.21 15.50
C CYS A 189 11.21 -28.63 15.76
N GLN A 190 10.40 -29.16 14.84
CA GLN A 190 9.80 -30.50 14.91
C GLN A 190 10.44 -31.48 13.93
N GLY A 191 11.43 -31.04 13.15
CA GLY A 191 12.04 -31.81 12.07
C GLY A 191 11.17 -31.93 10.81
N GLY A 192 10.15 -31.07 10.68
CA GLY A 192 9.32 -30.93 9.49
C GLY A 192 9.88 -29.91 8.49
N ASP A 193 9.14 -29.69 7.41
CA ASP A 193 9.44 -28.63 6.45
C ASP A 193 9.20 -27.26 7.11
N THR A 194 10.00 -26.25 6.76
CA THR A 194 9.91 -24.92 7.37
C THR A 194 8.54 -24.26 7.13
N PHE A 195 8.07 -23.44 8.06
CA PHE A 195 6.76 -22.78 7.94
C PHE A 195 6.63 -21.90 6.69
N SER A 196 7.73 -21.33 6.20
CA SER A 196 7.78 -20.61 4.90
C SER A 196 7.29 -21.41 3.69
N THR A 197 7.18 -22.73 3.79
CA THR A 197 6.64 -23.56 2.70
C THR A 197 5.13 -23.42 2.54
N ILE A 198 4.40 -23.02 3.60
CA ILE A 198 2.94 -22.87 3.56
C ILE A 198 2.45 -21.51 4.02
N VAL A 199 3.21 -20.79 4.86
CA VAL A 199 2.87 -19.45 5.35
C VAL A 199 3.35 -18.42 4.32
N PRO A 200 2.43 -17.73 3.61
CA PRO A 200 2.76 -16.95 2.41
C PRO A 200 3.19 -15.51 2.74
N PHE A 201 4.10 -15.33 3.69
CA PHE A 201 4.69 -14.03 3.99
C PHE A 201 5.48 -13.47 2.80
N GLY A 202 5.47 -12.16 2.67
CA GLY A 202 6.15 -11.36 1.67
C GLY A 202 5.48 -11.38 0.30
N GLN A 203 4.25 -11.92 0.22
CA GLN A 203 3.55 -12.15 -1.05
C GLN A 203 2.39 -11.17 -1.29
N TYR A 204 2.00 -10.33 -0.34
CA TYR A 204 0.89 -9.39 -0.54
C TYR A 204 1.23 -8.36 -1.62
N THR A 205 0.25 -8.08 -2.50
CA THR A 205 0.37 -7.00 -3.49
C THR A 205 -0.68 -5.92 -3.17
N PRO A 206 -0.27 -4.65 -2.93
CA PRO A 206 -1.22 -3.58 -2.66
C PRO A 206 -2.04 -3.25 -3.90
N ALA A 207 -3.20 -2.62 -3.69
CA ALA A 207 -4.00 -2.11 -4.79
C ALA A 207 -3.17 -1.12 -5.59
N ALA A 208 -2.99 -1.36 -6.88
CA ALA A 208 -2.30 -0.41 -7.73
C ALA A 208 -3.03 0.94 -7.66
N ALA A 209 -2.30 2.02 -7.40
CA ALA A 209 -2.84 3.38 -7.43
C ALA A 209 -3.48 3.63 -8.81
N SER A 210 -4.79 3.47 -8.89
CA SER A 210 -5.52 3.70 -10.13
C SER A 210 -5.62 5.21 -10.37
N VAL A 211 -5.17 5.68 -11.54
CA VAL A 211 -5.32 7.08 -11.98
C VAL A 211 -6.75 7.43 -12.41
N ASN A 212 -7.75 6.74 -11.85
CA ASN A 212 -9.17 6.96 -12.15
C ASN A 212 -9.66 8.40 -11.90
N GLN A 213 -8.88 9.24 -11.21
CA GLN A 213 -9.27 10.61 -10.86
C GLN A 213 -8.71 11.71 -11.76
N ASN A 214 -7.94 11.39 -12.82
CA ASN A 214 -7.39 12.39 -13.76
C ASN A 214 -7.87 12.24 -15.21
N GLU A 215 -8.94 11.49 -15.46
CA GLU A 215 -9.49 11.38 -16.82
C GLU A 215 -10.28 12.64 -17.22
N ILE A 216 -9.91 13.23 -18.36
CA ILE A 216 -10.70 14.25 -19.03
C ILE A 216 -11.82 13.54 -19.81
N SER A 217 -13.08 13.70 -19.35
CA SER A 217 -14.24 13.04 -19.95
C SER A 217 -14.39 13.39 -21.43
N GLY A 218 -14.62 12.37 -22.26
CA GLY A 218 -14.83 12.53 -23.70
C GLY A 218 -13.60 13.02 -24.47
N LEU A 219 -12.39 12.99 -23.89
CA LEU A 219 -11.19 13.50 -24.53
C LEU A 219 -10.87 12.76 -25.84
N LYS A 220 -10.89 13.51 -26.94
CA LYS A 220 -10.55 13.05 -28.30
C LYS A 220 -9.49 13.95 -28.90
N MET A 221 -8.51 13.36 -29.59
CA MET A 221 -7.46 14.08 -30.29
C MET A 221 -7.42 13.63 -31.75
N PHE A 222 -7.70 14.54 -32.69
CA PHE A 222 -7.85 14.21 -34.11
C PHE A 222 -7.50 15.38 -35.06
N PRO A 223 -7.06 15.10 -36.30
CA PRO A 223 -6.66 13.77 -36.77
C PRO A 223 -5.38 13.31 -36.09
N ASN A 224 -5.18 11.99 -35.99
CA ASN A 224 -3.93 11.39 -35.57
C ASN A 224 -3.75 10.10 -36.39
N PRO A 225 -2.86 10.07 -37.40
CA PRO A 225 -1.82 11.05 -37.72
C PRO A 225 -2.32 12.39 -38.29
N VAL A 226 -1.62 13.49 -38.00
CA VAL A 226 -1.85 14.81 -38.59
C VAL A 226 -1.04 14.93 -39.88
N SER A 227 -1.70 15.23 -41.01
CA SER A 227 -1.05 15.47 -42.32
C SER A 227 -1.08 16.95 -42.75
N GLY A 228 -1.46 17.84 -41.83
CA GLY A 228 -1.53 19.29 -42.05
C GLY A 228 -1.06 20.03 -40.81
N ASN A 229 -1.56 21.25 -40.60
CA ASN A 229 -1.06 22.12 -39.54
C ASN A 229 -1.94 22.18 -38.30
N VAL A 230 -3.08 21.48 -38.28
CA VAL A 230 -4.08 21.62 -37.22
C VAL A 230 -4.35 20.29 -36.53
N LEU A 231 -4.17 20.28 -35.22
CA LEU A 231 -4.59 19.23 -34.31
C LEU A 231 -5.82 19.71 -33.53
N ASN A 232 -6.89 18.91 -33.50
CA ASN A 232 -8.09 19.19 -32.72
C ASN A 232 -8.10 18.33 -31.45
N ILE A 233 -8.50 18.93 -30.34
CA ILE A 233 -8.64 18.34 -29.03
C ILE A 233 -10.03 18.69 -28.51
N ALA A 234 -10.91 17.69 -28.45
CA ALA A 234 -12.27 17.81 -27.95
C ALA A 234 -12.40 17.11 -26.60
N SER A 235 -13.30 17.58 -25.75
CA SER A 235 -13.69 16.96 -24.49
C SER A 235 -15.16 17.28 -24.22
N ASP A 236 -15.80 16.61 -23.25
CA ASP A 236 -17.20 16.88 -22.94
C ASP A 236 -17.39 18.27 -22.31
N ALA A 237 -16.47 18.66 -21.42
CA ALA A 237 -16.51 19.96 -20.73
C ALA A 237 -16.27 21.14 -21.68
N ASN A 238 -15.52 20.94 -22.77
CA ASN A 238 -15.14 21.98 -23.73
C ASN A 238 -14.57 23.25 -23.07
N ALA A 239 -13.90 23.11 -21.92
CA ALA A 239 -13.22 24.18 -21.24
C ALA A 239 -11.88 24.51 -21.91
N SER A 240 -11.21 25.54 -21.41
CA SER A 240 -9.87 25.92 -21.86
C SER A 240 -8.87 24.82 -21.53
N LYS A 241 -8.05 24.43 -22.52
CA LYS A 241 -7.08 23.34 -22.41
C LYS A 241 -5.66 23.89 -22.51
N ALA A 242 -4.83 23.63 -21.51
CA ALA A 242 -3.39 23.81 -21.62
C ALA A 242 -2.81 22.59 -22.35
N VAL A 243 -2.05 22.82 -23.42
CA VAL A 243 -1.51 21.77 -24.29
C VAL A 243 -0.01 21.96 -24.41
N VAL A 244 0.73 20.92 -24.02
CA VAL A 244 2.18 20.88 -24.12
C VAL A 244 2.59 19.67 -24.95
N ILE A 245 3.41 19.88 -25.97
CA ILE A 245 3.89 18.83 -26.87
C ILE A 245 5.38 18.68 -26.66
N TYR A 246 5.82 17.45 -26.45
CA TYR A 246 7.21 17.04 -26.28
C TYR A 246 7.63 16.12 -27.43
N ASP A 247 8.90 16.21 -27.84
CA ASP A 247 9.49 15.15 -28.66
C ASP A 247 9.76 13.87 -27.83
N VAL A 248 10.20 12.80 -28.48
CA VAL A 248 10.50 11.52 -27.83
C VAL A 248 11.66 11.57 -26.82
N LEU A 249 12.44 12.65 -26.82
CA LEU A 249 13.53 12.89 -25.87
C LEU A 249 13.09 13.79 -24.70
N GLY A 250 11.81 14.17 -24.63
CA GLY A 250 11.25 15.01 -23.59
C GLY A 250 11.48 16.51 -23.79
N LYS A 251 12.01 16.94 -24.94
CA LYS A 251 12.15 18.38 -25.23
C LYS A 251 10.79 18.96 -25.57
N GLN A 252 10.39 20.02 -24.87
CA GLN A 252 9.18 20.77 -25.16
C GLN A 252 9.31 21.46 -26.52
N VAL A 253 8.38 21.18 -27.44
CA VAL A 253 8.36 21.75 -28.80
C VAL A 253 7.18 22.71 -29.03
N ILE A 254 6.04 22.49 -28.35
CA ILE A 254 4.89 23.41 -28.36
C ILE A 254 4.37 23.54 -26.93
N ASN A 255 3.98 24.74 -26.53
CA ASN A 255 3.28 25.01 -25.28
C ASN A 255 2.26 26.12 -25.54
N THR A 256 0.97 25.80 -25.41
CA THR A 256 -0.11 26.71 -25.77
C THR A 256 -1.36 26.44 -24.93
N VAL A 257 -2.32 27.36 -25.01
CA VAL A 257 -3.65 27.22 -24.41
C VAL A 257 -4.67 27.39 -25.53
N THR A 258 -5.63 26.46 -25.61
CA THR A 258 -6.68 26.50 -26.63
C THR A 258 -8.07 26.52 -25.99
N THR A 259 -8.92 27.43 -26.44
CA THR A 259 -10.32 27.56 -26.02
C THR A 259 -11.30 27.00 -27.05
N ASN A 260 -10.88 26.86 -28.30
CA ASN A 260 -11.68 26.30 -29.39
C ASN A 260 -11.28 24.84 -29.72
N GLY A 261 -10.38 24.26 -28.92
CA GLY A 261 -9.89 22.90 -29.12
C GLY A 261 -8.91 22.76 -30.29
N THR A 262 -8.45 23.84 -30.92
CA THR A 262 -7.49 23.76 -32.03
C THR A 262 -6.08 24.13 -31.60
N VAL A 263 -5.09 23.37 -32.07
CA VAL A 263 -3.66 23.60 -31.83
C VAL A 263 -2.93 23.60 -33.17
N ASN A 264 -2.15 24.65 -33.41
CA ASN A 264 -1.31 24.73 -34.61
C ASN A 264 -0.01 23.97 -34.40
N VAL A 265 0.25 22.97 -35.25
CA VAL A 265 1.44 22.11 -35.22
C VAL A 265 2.41 22.38 -36.38
N SER A 266 2.27 23.49 -37.12
CA SER A 266 3.15 23.82 -38.25
C SER A 266 4.63 24.05 -37.87
N ALA A 267 4.90 24.27 -36.58
CA ALA A 267 6.24 24.51 -36.05
C ALA A 267 7.04 23.22 -35.79
N ILE A 268 6.42 22.05 -35.91
CA ILE A 268 7.05 20.75 -35.69
C ILE A 268 7.09 19.93 -36.98
N THR A 269 8.12 19.11 -37.12
CA THR A 269 8.32 18.27 -38.32
C THR A 269 7.56 16.96 -38.21
N ALA A 270 7.55 16.16 -39.29
CA ALA A 270 7.04 14.80 -39.24
C ALA A 270 7.77 13.97 -38.17
N GLY A 271 7.01 13.18 -37.40
CA GLY A 271 7.56 12.44 -36.26
C GLY A 271 6.50 11.99 -35.26
N VAL A 272 6.98 11.38 -34.17
CA VAL A 272 6.16 10.97 -33.02
C VAL A 272 6.42 11.92 -31.86
N TYR A 273 5.36 12.31 -31.19
CA TYR A 273 5.37 13.28 -30.08
C TYR A 273 4.49 12.80 -28.94
N ILE A 274 4.71 13.37 -27.76
CA ILE A 274 3.90 13.17 -26.56
C ILE A 274 3.16 14.48 -26.29
N VAL A 275 1.84 14.42 -26.18
CA VAL A 275 0.97 15.58 -25.92
C VAL A 275 0.41 15.45 -24.52
N THR A 276 0.69 16.43 -23.66
CA THR A 276 0.08 16.60 -22.35
C THR A 276 -1.03 17.64 -22.46
N ILE A 277 -2.23 17.28 -22.02
CA ILE A 277 -3.44 18.09 -22.11
C ILE A 277 -3.98 18.25 -20.69
N THR A 278 -4.09 19.49 -20.22
CA THR A 278 -4.67 19.79 -18.92
C THR A 278 -5.94 20.61 -19.08
N GLU A 279 -7.05 20.12 -18.53
CA GLU A 279 -8.37 20.76 -18.52
C GLU A 279 -8.95 20.69 -17.11
N GLU A 280 -9.32 21.83 -16.53
CA GLU A 280 -9.92 21.92 -15.18
C GLU A 280 -9.11 21.17 -14.09
N GLY A 281 -7.78 21.23 -14.18
CA GLY A 281 -6.86 20.57 -13.25
C GLY A 281 -6.60 19.09 -13.54
N LYS A 282 -7.38 18.46 -14.43
CA LYS A 282 -7.17 17.07 -14.87
C LYS A 282 -6.17 17.03 -16.01
N THR A 283 -5.25 16.07 -16.00
CA THR A 283 -4.19 15.96 -17.02
C THR A 283 -4.22 14.61 -17.71
N ALA A 284 -4.22 14.64 -19.04
CA ALA A 284 -4.16 13.46 -19.89
C ALA A 284 -2.97 13.53 -20.84
N THR A 285 -2.29 12.40 -21.04
CA THR A 285 -1.20 12.26 -22.00
C THR A 285 -1.64 11.43 -23.20
N ARG A 286 -1.28 11.86 -24.42
CA ARG A 286 -1.60 11.17 -25.68
C ARG A 286 -0.41 11.18 -26.63
N LYS A 287 -0.22 10.08 -27.36
CA LYS A 287 0.74 10.00 -28.47
C LYS A 287 0.20 10.75 -29.69
N LEU A 288 1.00 11.64 -30.26
CA LEU A 288 0.71 12.33 -31.53
C LEU A 288 1.67 11.85 -32.61
N VAL A 289 1.15 11.63 -33.82
CA VAL A 289 1.94 11.35 -35.02
C VAL A 289 1.71 12.48 -36.02
N VAL A 290 2.78 13.12 -36.48
CA VAL A 290 2.75 14.14 -37.53
C VAL A 290 3.41 13.56 -38.78
N ARG A 291 2.82 13.79 -39.95
CA ARG A 291 3.30 13.35 -41.27
C ARG A 291 3.60 14.52 -42.17
#